data_AF-A0A7W7ZAY0-F1
#
_entry.id   AF-A0A7W7ZAY0-F1
#
_cell.length_a   1.000
_cell.length_b   1.000
_cell.length_c   1.000
_cell.angle_alpha   90.00
_cell.angle_beta   90.00
_cell.angle_gamma   90.00
#
_symmetry.space_group_name_H-M   'P 1'
#
loop_
_entity.id
_entity.type
_entity.pdbx_description
1 polymer ?
#
loop_
_entity_poly.entity_id
_entity_poly.type
_entity_poly.pdbx_seq_one_letter_code
_entity_poly.pdbx_strand_id
1 'polypeptide(L)'
;MQVLDIQGYSYEPSEGLLRTLNRSLVTSGGWVIDRRPISSTNYEFTLEIELRFVLDLYAGVIASGVELTRANHLAFTDLCTCRLHLKGSSELRQIIGIRLEVCFLSQQGSNALLHPGYSVA
;
A
#
# COMPACT_ATOMS: atom_id res chain seq x y z
N MET A 1 -4.43 1.34 -20.64
CA MET A 1 -4.82 1.36 -19.23
C MET A 1 -3.56 1.68 -18.43
N GLN A 2 -3.51 2.83 -17.76
CA GLN A 2 -2.35 3.21 -16.96
C GLN A 2 -2.40 2.44 -15.64
N VAL A 3 -1.32 1.74 -15.31
CA VAL A 3 -1.16 1.05 -14.02
C VAL A 3 -0.28 1.93 -13.15
N LEU A 4 -0.74 2.22 -11.94
CA LEU A 4 0.04 2.94 -10.94
C LEU A 4 0.76 1.94 -10.04
N ASP A 5 2.09 1.99 -10.08
CA ASP A 5 2.93 1.17 -9.22
C ASP A 5 3.16 1.90 -7.89
N ILE A 6 2.74 1.28 -6.80
CA ILE A 6 2.82 1.80 -5.44
C ILE A 6 3.67 0.86 -4.59
N GLN A 7 4.63 1.45 -3.89
CA GLN A 7 5.41 0.80 -2.85
C GLN A 7 4.96 1.28 -1.47
N GLY A 8 4.58 0.34 -0.62
CA GLY A 8 4.25 0.54 0.79
C GLY A 8 5.20 -0.23 1.70
N TYR A 9 5.26 0.20 2.94
CA TYR A 9 6.02 -0.42 4.02
C TYR A 9 5.13 -0.57 5.23
N SER A 10 5.38 -1.55 6.08
CA SER A 10 4.68 -1.64 7.35
C SER A 10 5.55 -2.28 8.42
N TYR A 11 5.42 -1.79 9.64
CA TYR A 11 5.98 -2.42 10.85
C TYR A 11 5.00 -3.38 11.51
N GLU A 12 3.75 -3.42 11.04
CA GLU A 12 2.71 -4.28 11.57
C GLU A 12 2.94 -5.75 11.17
N PRO A 13 2.53 -6.71 12.01
CA PRO A 13 2.54 -8.12 11.64
C PRO A 13 1.72 -8.39 10.37
N SER A 14 2.28 -9.20 9.47
CA SER A 14 1.69 -9.41 8.14
C SER A 14 0.28 -9.97 8.16
N GLU A 15 -0.04 -10.90 9.06
CA GLU A 15 -1.38 -11.48 9.12
C GLU A 15 -2.47 -10.44 9.45
N GLY A 16 -2.19 -9.54 10.40
CA GLY A 16 -3.11 -8.48 10.80
C GLY A 16 -3.26 -7.42 9.71
N LEU A 17 -2.13 -6.97 9.16
CA LEU A 17 -2.11 -5.95 8.11
C LEU A 17 -2.85 -6.43 6.85
N LEU A 18 -2.54 -7.63 6.36
CA LEU A 18 -3.12 -8.15 5.11
C LEU A 18 -4.65 -8.25 5.21
N ARG A 19 -5.20 -8.63 6.37
CA ARG A 19 -6.66 -8.65 6.59
C ARG A 19 -7.25 -7.24 6.56
N THR A 20 -6.65 -6.30 7.29
CA THR A 20 -7.13 -4.91 7.37
C THR A 20 -7.02 -4.21 6.02
N LEU A 21 -5.87 -4.34 5.35
CA LEU A 21 -5.64 -3.80 4.02
C LEU A 21 -6.63 -4.39 3.01
N ASN A 22 -6.78 -5.71 2.93
CA ASN A 22 -7.74 -6.33 2.02
C ASN A 22 -9.17 -5.84 2.28
N ARG A 23 -9.57 -5.66 3.54
CA ARG A 23 -10.86 -5.05 3.88
C ARG A 23 -10.96 -3.62 3.36
N SER A 24 -9.95 -2.78 3.61
CA SER A 24 -9.90 -1.41 3.11
C SER A 24 -10.03 -1.35 1.59
N LEU A 25 -9.28 -2.18 0.84
CA LEU A 25 -9.32 -2.21 -0.63
C LEU A 25 -10.76 -2.49 -1.14
N VAL A 26 -11.44 -3.47 -0.55
CA VAL A 26 -12.81 -3.84 -0.94
C VAL A 26 -13.83 -2.77 -0.54
N THR A 27 -13.75 -2.22 0.68
CA THR A 27 -14.70 -1.18 1.14
C THR A 27 -14.55 0.12 0.38
N SER A 28 -13.39 0.36 -0.23
CA SER A 28 -13.12 1.52 -1.09
C SER A 28 -13.73 1.37 -2.49
N GLY A 29 -14.49 0.31 -2.78
CA GLY A 29 -15.00 0.05 -4.13
C GLY A 29 -13.92 -0.43 -5.12
N GLY A 30 -12.76 -0.85 -4.60
CA GLY A 30 -11.71 -1.50 -5.38
C GLY A 30 -12.01 -2.99 -5.61
N TRP A 31 -11.61 -3.48 -6.77
CA TRP A 31 -11.65 -4.89 -7.13
C TRP A 31 -10.24 -5.47 -7.05
N VAL A 32 -10.00 -6.36 -6.09
CA VAL A 32 -8.72 -7.07 -5.99
C VAL A 32 -8.71 -8.18 -7.05
N ILE A 33 -7.81 -8.06 -8.02
CA ILE A 33 -7.64 -9.01 -9.12
C ILE A 33 -6.75 -10.17 -8.67
N ASP A 34 -5.61 -9.84 -8.06
CA ASP A 34 -4.66 -10.82 -7.58
C ASP A 34 -4.03 -10.35 -6.28
N ARG A 35 -3.64 -11.32 -5.46
CA ARG A 35 -2.92 -11.09 -4.22
C ARG A 35 -1.94 -12.25 -4.01
N ARG A 36 -0.66 -11.94 -3.86
CA ARG A 36 0.37 -12.99 -3.78
C ARG A 36 1.58 -12.56 -2.96
N PRO A 37 2.19 -13.47 -2.20
CA PRO A 37 3.51 -13.23 -1.64
C PRO A 37 4.54 -13.15 -2.77
N ILE A 38 5.39 -12.12 -2.76
CA ILE A 38 6.56 -12.04 -3.65
C ILE A 38 7.78 -12.66 -2.96
N SER A 39 7.92 -12.44 -1.65
CA SER A 39 9.00 -12.97 -0.82
C SER A 39 8.49 -13.27 0.60
N SER A 40 9.38 -13.63 1.52
CA SER A 40 9.04 -13.78 2.95
C SER A 40 8.61 -12.48 3.62
N THR A 41 9.00 -11.34 3.06
CA THR A 41 8.73 -10.00 3.62
C THR A 41 7.90 -9.12 2.70
N ASN A 42 7.60 -9.55 1.46
CA ASN A 42 6.93 -8.71 0.49
C ASN A 42 5.65 -9.38 0.00
N TYR A 43 4.61 -8.58 -0.13
CA TYR A 43 3.30 -9.03 -0.61
C TYR A 43 2.76 -8.05 -1.65
N GLU A 44 2.19 -8.58 -2.72
CA GLU A 44 1.65 -7.80 -3.83
C GLU A 44 0.14 -7.88 -3.85
N PHE A 45 -0.50 -6.76 -4.14
CA PHE A 45 -1.89 -6.64 -4.50
C PHE A 45 -1.99 -6.00 -5.88
N THR A 46 -2.68 -6.66 -6.79
CA THR A 46 -3.12 -6.05 -8.05
C THR A 46 -4.60 -5.78 -7.95
N LEU A 47 -5.00 -4.52 -8.14
CA LEU A 47 -6.39 -4.11 -8.03
C LEU A 47 -6.79 -3.10 -9.10
N GLU A 48 -8.08 -3.01 -9.34
CA GLU A 48 -8.71 -1.99 -10.16
C GLU A 48 -9.69 -1.17 -9.33
N ILE A 49 -9.83 0.11 -9.64
CA ILE A 49 -10.77 1.00 -8.95
C ILE A 49 -11.30 2.07 -9.90
N GLU A 50 -12.56 2.47 -9.72
CA GLU A 50 -13.07 3.68 -10.38
C GLU A 50 -12.49 4.93 -9.69
N LEU A 51 -12.04 5.92 -10.48
CA LEU A 51 -11.41 7.15 -9.99
C LEU A 51 -12.24 7.86 -8.91
N ARG A 52 -13.57 7.78 -8.96
CA ARG A 52 -14.47 8.37 -7.94
C ARG A 52 -14.20 7.90 -6.50
N PHE A 53 -13.60 6.73 -6.31
CA PHE A 53 -13.31 6.15 -5.00
C PHE A 53 -11.83 6.23 -4.59
N VAL A 54 -10.98 6.90 -5.38
CA VAL A 54 -9.53 6.92 -5.12
C VAL A 54 -9.16 7.53 -3.76
N LEU A 55 -9.97 8.48 -3.26
CA LEU A 55 -9.76 9.08 -1.94
C LEU A 55 -9.99 8.05 -0.81
N ASP A 56 -11.07 7.28 -0.91
CA ASP A 56 -11.41 6.24 0.07
C ASP A 56 -10.34 5.15 0.08
N LEU A 57 -9.86 4.77 -1.11
CA LEU A 57 -8.74 3.83 -1.26
C LEU A 57 -7.48 4.36 -0.58
N TYR A 58 -7.08 5.58 -0.90
CA TYR A 58 -5.87 6.17 -0.34
C TYR A 58 -5.95 6.25 1.20
N ALA A 59 -7.07 6.74 1.73
CA ALA A 59 -7.31 6.79 3.17
C ALA A 59 -7.28 5.38 3.80
N GLY A 60 -7.90 4.39 3.15
CA GLY A 60 -7.96 3.01 3.61
C GLY A 60 -6.60 2.31 3.62
N VAL A 61 -5.72 2.62 2.67
CA VAL A 61 -4.33 2.12 2.64
C VAL A 61 -3.56 2.67 3.84
N ILE A 62 -3.60 3.99 4.07
CA ILE A 62 -2.90 4.60 5.21
C ILE A 62 -3.48 4.11 6.55
N ALA A 63 -4.80 4.08 6.69
CA ALA A 63 -5.48 3.60 7.89
C ALA A 63 -5.21 2.11 8.19
N SER A 64 -4.79 1.33 7.20
CA SER A 64 -4.40 -0.06 7.42
C SER A 64 -3.07 -0.20 8.14
N GLY A 65 -2.24 0.84 8.22
CA GLY A 65 -0.87 0.79 8.76
C GLY A 65 0.20 0.62 7.67
N VAL A 66 -0.14 0.93 6.41
CA VAL A 66 0.83 1.01 5.31
C VAL A 66 1.39 2.42 5.23
N GLU A 67 2.69 2.53 5.38
CA GLU A 67 3.48 3.73 5.17
C GLU A 67 3.89 3.84 3.70
N LEU A 68 3.70 5.00 3.07
CA LEU A 68 4.06 5.22 1.68
C LEU A 68 5.31 6.09 1.56
N THR A 69 6.04 5.91 0.46
CA THR A 69 7.08 6.89 0.10
C THR A 69 6.43 8.23 -0.26
N ARG A 70 7.22 9.32 -0.19
CA ARG A 70 6.77 10.64 -0.67
C ARG A 70 6.23 10.59 -2.10
N ALA A 71 6.91 9.86 -2.99
CA ALA A 71 6.49 9.74 -4.39
C ALA A 71 5.10 9.08 -4.51
N ASN A 72 4.82 8.07 -3.70
CA ASN A 72 3.55 7.36 -3.72
C ASN A 72 2.42 8.16 -3.07
N HIS A 73 2.71 8.93 -2.02
CA HIS A 73 1.78 9.92 -1.49
C HIS A 73 1.41 10.97 -2.54
N LEU A 74 2.40 11.47 -3.30
CA LEU A 74 2.15 12.42 -4.39
C LEU A 74 1.29 11.79 -5.49
N ALA A 75 1.60 10.57 -5.93
CA ALA A 75 0.82 9.89 -6.96
C ALA A 75 -0.66 9.70 -6.56
N PHE A 76 -0.94 9.28 -5.31
CA PHE A 76 -2.33 9.22 -4.82
C PHE A 76 -2.98 10.60 -4.74
N THR A 77 -2.23 11.62 -4.30
CA THR A 77 -2.72 13.00 -4.20
C THR A 77 -3.05 13.58 -5.58
N ASP A 78 -2.25 13.26 -6.60
CA ASP A 78 -2.50 13.67 -7.99
C ASP A 78 -3.81 13.04 -8.49
N LEU A 79 -4.05 11.75 -8.24
CA LEU A 79 -5.32 11.11 -8.58
C LEU A 79 -6.50 11.74 -7.82
N CYS A 80 -6.34 12.03 -6.53
CA CYS A 80 -7.37 12.72 -5.74
C CYS A 80 -7.66 14.12 -6.31
N THR A 81 -6.62 14.82 -6.77
CA THR A 81 -6.72 16.14 -7.39
C THR A 81 -7.42 16.05 -8.75
N CYS A 82 -7.09 15.06 -9.57
CA CYS A 82 -7.80 14.77 -10.82
C CYS A 82 -9.29 14.53 -10.55
N ARG A 83 -9.62 13.64 -9.59
CA ARG A 83 -11.00 13.39 -9.16
C ARG A 83 -11.73 14.68 -8.77
N LEU A 84 -11.07 15.58 -8.05
CA LEU A 84 -11.67 16.84 -7.59
C LEU A 84 -12.05 17.77 -8.76
N HIS A 85 -11.26 17.78 -9.84
CA HIS A 85 -11.42 18.71 -10.96
C HIS A 85 -12.22 18.14 -12.14
N LEU A 86 -12.40 16.81 -12.21
CA LEU A 86 -13.27 16.17 -13.18
C LEU A 86 -14.73 16.35 -12.79
N LYS A 87 -15.55 16.79 -13.74
CA LYS A 87 -16.95 17.14 -13.52
C LYS A 87 -17.91 16.14 -14.15
N GLY A 88 -17.46 15.35 -15.12
CA GLY A 88 -18.27 14.35 -15.81
C GLY A 88 -18.40 13.05 -15.01
N SER A 89 -19.64 12.55 -14.88
CA SER A 89 -19.90 11.22 -14.30
C SER A 89 -19.15 10.11 -15.03
N SER A 90 -18.97 10.22 -16.36
CA SER A 90 -18.19 9.25 -17.14
C SER A 90 -16.69 9.31 -16.85
N GLU A 91 -16.15 10.49 -16.56
CA GLU A 91 -14.71 10.68 -16.27
C GLU A 91 -14.36 10.10 -14.89
N LEU A 92 -15.27 10.28 -13.93
CA LEU A 92 -15.14 9.75 -12.58
C LEU A 92 -15.27 8.22 -12.50
N ARG A 93 -15.82 7.58 -13.54
CA ARG A 93 -15.96 6.11 -13.64
C ARG A 93 -14.83 5.45 -14.44
N GLN A 94 -13.79 6.20 -14.78
CA GLN A 94 -12.59 5.64 -15.37
C GLN A 94 -11.94 4.65 -14.39
N ILE A 95 -11.57 3.48 -14.91
CA ILE A 95 -10.89 2.43 -14.16
C ILE A 95 -9.39 2.70 -14.15
N ILE A 96 -8.80 2.64 -12.96
CA ILE A 96 -7.37 2.78 -12.72
C ILE A 96 -6.87 1.46 -12.18
N GLY A 97 -5.82 0.92 -12.82
CA GLY A 97 -5.10 -0.24 -12.29
C GLY A 97 -4.06 0.22 -11.28
N ILE A 98 -3.92 -0.50 -10.17
CA ILE A 98 -2.93 -0.23 -9.13
C ILE A 98 -2.21 -1.54 -8.81
N ARG A 99 -0.88 -1.51 -8.82
CA ARG A 99 -0.04 -2.58 -8.28
C ARG A 99 0.57 -2.05 -6.98
N LEU A 100 0.09 -2.58 -5.85
CA LEU A 100 0.57 -2.23 -4.52
C LEU A 100 1.48 -3.34 -4.01
N GLU A 101 2.76 -3.05 -3.86
CA GLU A 101 3.70 -3.90 -3.14
C GLU A 101 3.86 -3.40 -1.70
N VAL A 102 3.72 -4.28 -0.72
CA VAL A 102 3.91 -3.97 0.70
C VAL A 102 5.11 -4.76 1.23
N CYS A 103 6.09 -4.03 1.74
CA CYS A 103 7.26 -4.57 2.43
C CYS A 103 7.04 -4.57 3.95
N PHE A 104 7.02 -5.75 4.55
CA PHE A 104 6.97 -5.94 5.99
C PHE A 104 8.37 -5.79 6.58
N LEU A 105 8.56 -4.70 7.32
CA LEU A 105 9.80 -4.41 8.02
C LEU A 105 9.82 -5.23 9.31
N SER A 106 10.72 -6.21 9.38
CA SER A 106 10.91 -6.96 10.61
C SER A 106 11.39 -6.01 11.72
N GLN A 107 10.76 -6.09 12.88
CA GLN A 107 11.27 -5.51 14.13
C GLN A 107 12.50 -6.32 14.59
N GLN A 108 13.58 -6.33 13.81
CA GLN A 108 14.89 -6.69 14.34
C GLN A 108 15.30 -5.53 15.24
N GLY A 109 14.85 -5.59 16.49
CA GLY A 109 15.36 -4.75 17.55
C GLY A 109 16.89 -4.82 17.50
N SER A 110 17.53 -3.67 17.33
CA SER A 110 18.58 -3.14 18.21
C SER A 110 19.27 -4.14 19.17
N ASN A 111 19.72 -5.30 18.69
CA ASN A 111 20.48 -6.29 19.45
C ASN A 111 21.65 -6.87 18.64
N ALA A 112 21.88 -6.43 17.41
CA ALA A 112 23.03 -6.86 16.60
C ALA A 112 24.36 -6.15 16.97
N LEU A 113 24.39 -5.28 18.00
CA LEU A 113 25.59 -4.51 18.39
C LEU A 113 26.13 -4.81 19.80
N LEU A 114 25.70 -5.89 20.47
CA LEU A 114 26.33 -6.35 21.70
C LEU A 114 27.06 -7.68 21.46
N HIS A 115 28.23 -7.60 20.84
CA HIS A 115 29.28 -8.59 21.05
C HIS A 115 30.10 -8.18 22.28
N PRO A 116 29.97 -8.85 23.45
CA PRO A 116 31.02 -8.83 24.46
C PRO A 116 32.04 -9.90 24.04
N GLY A 117 33.04 -9.48 23.26
CA GLY A 117 34.00 -10.39 22.64
C GLY A 117 35.44 -9.91 22.77
N TYR A 118 35.84 -9.44 23.95
CA TYR A 118 37.26 -9.36 24.31
C TYR A 118 37.48 -10.22 25.56
N SER A 119 37.79 -11.50 25.33
CA SER A 119 38.43 -12.34 26.34
C SER A 119 39.92 -12.07 26.26
N VAL A 120 40.46 -11.47 27.33
CA VAL A 120 41.90 -11.43 27.58
C VAL A 120 42.40 -12.83 27.89
N ALA A 121 43.44 -13.25 27.19
CA ALA A 121 44.38 -14.29 27.57
C ALA A 121 45.79 -13.77 27.27
#